data_AF-A0A942YTT1-F1
#
_entry.id   AF-A0A942YTT1-F1
#
_cell.length_a   1.000
_cell.length_b   1.000
_cell.length_c   1.000
_cell.angle_alpha   90.00
_cell.angle_beta   90.00
_cell.angle_gamma   90.00
#
_symmetry.space_group_name_H-M   'P 1'
#
loop_
_entity.id
_entity.type
_entity.pdbx_description
1 polymer ?
#
loop_
_entity_poly.entity_id
_entity_poly.type
_entity_poly.pdbx_seq_one_letter_code
_entity_poly.pdbx_strand_id
1 'polypeptide(L)'
;MLEDEKGIAFLEGILAFTMIVLLAFTLIPVLYSMLANISEGKKEMTGLRLLYEHVEQQLVLGSEGNVTRSVRMVDYELSLKRNGDGMWKACMGYEGKQKCME
;
A
#
# COMPACT_ATOMS: atom_id res chain seq x y z
N MET A 1 33.60 -50.73 1.36
CA MET A 1 32.21 -50.43 1.77
C MET A 1 32.07 -49.11 2.55
N LEU A 2 33.12 -48.28 2.71
CA LEU A 2 33.05 -46.99 3.44
C LEU A 2 33.21 -45.74 2.53
N GLU A 3 33.39 -45.91 1.22
CA GLU A 3 33.58 -44.78 0.28
C GLU A 3 32.26 -44.21 -0.26
N ASP A 4 31.19 -45.01 -0.32
CA ASP A 4 29.88 -44.59 -0.85
C ASP A 4 29.09 -43.66 0.10
N GLU A 5 29.30 -43.74 1.42
CA GLU A 5 28.53 -42.96 2.41
C GLU A 5 28.77 -41.45 2.27
N LYS A 6 29.97 -41.02 1.87
CA LYS A 6 30.28 -39.60 1.64
C LYS A 6 29.60 -39.04 0.39
N GLY A 7 29.47 -39.84 -0.66
CA GLY A 7 28.79 -39.45 -1.90
C GLY A 7 27.28 -39.29 -1.69
N ILE A 8 26.69 -40.19 -0.90
CA ILE A 8 25.27 -40.18 -0.56
C ILE A 8 24.93 -38.95 0.32
N ALA A 9 25.72 -38.67 1.36
CA ALA A 9 25.50 -37.51 2.23
C ALA A 9 25.61 -36.17 1.48
N PHE A 10 26.51 -36.07 0.49
CA PHE A 10 26.62 -34.88 -0.35
C PHE A 10 25.38 -34.69 -1.24
N LEU A 11 24.85 -35.78 -1.81
CA LEU A 11 23.64 -35.76 -2.62
C LEU A 11 22.40 -35.38 -1.80
N GLU A 12 22.28 -35.92 -0.59
CA GLU A 12 21.23 -35.55 0.37
C GLU A 12 21.32 -34.08 0.77
N GLY A 13 22.54 -33.55 0.96
CA GLY A 13 22.75 -32.14 1.24
C GLY A 13 22.28 -31.22 0.11
N ILE A 14 22.57 -31.58 -1.15
CA ILE A 14 22.07 -30.85 -2.32
C ILE A 14 20.55 -30.94 -2.41
N LEU A 15 19.98 -32.12 -2.14
CA LEU A 15 18.53 -32.32 -2.19
C LEU A 15 17.80 -31.52 -1.10
N ALA A 16 18.35 -31.47 0.12
CA ALA A 16 17.82 -30.64 1.19
C ALA A 16 17.95 -29.14 0.87
N PHE A 17 19.10 -28.72 0.31
CA PHE A 17 19.30 -27.32 -0.08
C PHE A 17 18.35 -26.89 -1.20
N THR A 18 18.14 -27.73 -2.21
CA THR A 18 17.20 -27.44 -3.30
C THR A 18 15.76 -27.36 -2.80
N MET A 19 15.35 -28.22 -1.86
CA MET A 19 14.05 -28.10 -1.18
C MET A 19 13.91 -26.76 -0.44
N ILE A 20 14.93 -26.33 0.31
CA ILE A 20 14.93 -25.05 1.02
C ILE A 20 14.82 -23.88 0.03
N VAL A 21 15.58 -23.92 -1.06
CA VAL A 21 15.55 -22.88 -2.10
C VAL A 21 14.18 -22.83 -2.76
N LEU A 22 13.57 -23.98 -3.09
CA LEU A 22 12.20 -24.04 -3.63
C LEU A 22 11.17 -23.43 -2.68
N LEU A 23 11.26 -23.74 -1.38
CA LEU A 23 10.41 -23.15 -0.35
C LEU A 23 10.62 -21.63 -0.21
N ALA A 24 11.87 -21.16 -0.33
CA ALA A 24 12.15 -19.73 -0.32
C ALA A 24 11.53 -19.03 -1.54
N PHE A 25 11.62 -19.63 -2.73
CA PHE A 25 11.02 -19.10 -3.94
C PHE A 25 9.49 -18.99 -3.88
N THR A 26 8.81 -19.89 -3.16
CA THR A 26 7.35 -19.79 -2.98
C THR A 26 6.96 -18.71 -1.96
N LEU A 27 7.80 -18.42 -0.96
CA LEU A 27 7.52 -17.39 0.04
C LEU A 27 7.77 -15.96 -0.45
N ILE A 28 8.76 -15.75 -1.32
CA ILE A 28 9.15 -14.41 -1.78
C ILE A 28 7.97 -13.63 -2.42
N PRO A 29 7.16 -14.21 -3.33
CA PRO A 29 6.01 -13.53 -3.91
C PRO A 29 4.99 -13.07 -2.87
N VAL A 30 4.76 -13.90 -1.84
CA VAL A 30 3.82 -13.59 -0.74
C VAL A 30 4.31 -12.39 0.06
N LEU A 31 5.59 -12.40 0.45
CA LEU A 31 6.20 -11.28 1.17
C LEU A 31 6.17 -9.99 0.35
N TYR A 32 6.43 -10.08 -0.95
CA TYR A 32 6.39 -8.92 -1.83
C TYR A 32 4.97 -8.34 -1.95
N SER A 33 3.96 -9.20 -2.10
CA SER A 33 2.55 -8.77 -2.12
C SER A 33 2.14 -8.10 -0.81
N MET A 34 2.54 -8.65 0.34
CA MET A 34 2.28 -8.02 1.64
C MET A 34 2.96 -6.66 1.77
N LEU A 35 4.22 -6.54 1.34
CA LEU A 35 4.95 -5.27 1.36
C LEU A 35 4.26 -4.22 0.49
N ALA A 36 3.80 -4.62 -0.71
CA ALA A 36 3.06 -3.76 -1.61
C ALA A 36 1.76 -3.25 -0.94
N ASN A 37 0.98 -4.16 -0.33
CA ASN A 37 -0.26 -3.79 0.38
C ASN A 37 -0.01 -2.84 1.55
N ILE A 38 1.07 -3.04 2.32
CA ILE A 38 1.44 -2.15 3.43
C ILE A 38 1.81 -0.76 2.89
N SER A 39 2.58 -0.70 1.82
CA SER A 39 2.99 0.57 1.21
C SER A 39 1.79 1.33 0.65
N GLU A 40 0.85 0.63 0.02
CA GLU A 40 -0.41 1.19 -0.48
C GLU A 40 -1.28 1.71 0.67
N GLY A 41 -1.50 0.90 1.71
CA GLY A 41 -2.28 1.29 2.87
C GLY A 41 -1.69 2.52 3.57
N LYS A 42 -0.37 2.67 3.57
CA LYS A 42 0.30 3.87 4.10
C LYS A 42 0.01 5.12 3.26
N LYS A 43 -0.01 5.02 1.94
CA LYS A 43 -0.40 6.14 1.05
C LYS A 43 -1.86 6.53 1.33
N GLU A 44 -2.74 5.53 1.38
CA GLU A 44 -4.16 5.74 1.66
C GLU A 44 -4.39 6.45 3.00
N MET A 45 -3.80 5.95 4.08
CA MET A 45 -3.91 6.58 5.41
C MET A 45 -3.35 8.00 5.44
N THR A 46 -2.29 8.27 4.67
CA THR A 46 -1.74 9.62 4.54
C THR A 46 -2.73 10.54 3.83
N GLY A 47 -3.30 10.10 2.71
CA GLY A 47 -4.31 10.86 1.97
C GLY A 47 -5.57 11.12 2.78
N LEU A 48 -6.05 10.14 3.55
CA LEU A 48 -7.18 10.30 4.47
C LEU A 48 -6.90 11.32 5.57
N ARG A 49 -5.70 11.30 6.16
CA ARG A 49 -5.28 12.31 7.13
C ARG A 49 -5.29 13.71 6.50
N LEU A 50 -4.72 13.86 5.31
CA LEU A 50 -4.70 15.13 4.61
C LEU A 50 -6.12 15.62 4.27
N LEU A 51 -7.00 14.70 3.87
CA LEU A 51 -8.40 15.00 3.61
C LEU A 51 -9.09 15.52 4.87
N TYR A 52 -8.88 14.87 6.02
CA TYR A 52 -9.43 15.32 7.30
C TYR A 52 -8.95 16.73 7.66
N GLU A 53 -7.65 16.99 7.55
CA GLU A 53 -7.07 18.33 7.78
C GLU A 53 -7.67 19.39 6.84
N HIS A 54 -7.88 19.04 5.56
CA HIS A 54 -8.49 19.94 4.57
C HIS A 54 -9.96 20.23 4.86
N VAL A 55 -10.73 19.19 5.22
CA VAL A 55 -12.15 19.33 5.59
C VAL A 55 -12.30 20.21 6.82
N GLU A 56 -11.47 20.00 7.86
CA GLU A 56 -11.48 20.84 9.06
C GLU A 56 -11.24 22.32 8.72
N GLN A 57 -10.24 22.62 7.88
CA GLN A 57 -9.95 23.98 7.44
C GLN A 57 -11.11 24.60 6.65
N GLN A 58 -11.70 23.86 5.71
CA GLN A 58 -12.76 24.37 4.85
C GLN A 58 -14.11 24.49 5.56
N LEU A 59 -14.41 23.63 6.54
CA LEU A 59 -15.59 23.76 7.39
C LEU A 59 -15.51 25.01 8.27
N VAL A 60 -14.34 25.35 8.80
CA VAL A 60 -14.11 26.61 9.53
C VAL A 60 -14.33 27.83 8.63
N LEU A 61 -13.90 27.74 7.37
CA LEU A 61 -14.07 28.80 6.37
C LEU A 61 -15.50 28.85 5.78
N GLY A 62 -16.27 27.76 5.93
CA GLY A 62 -17.62 27.62 5.37
C GLY A 62 -17.68 27.51 3.84
N SER A 63 -16.55 27.20 3.19
CA SER A 63 -16.40 27.23 1.73
C SER A 63 -16.08 25.86 1.13
N GLU A 64 -16.41 25.70 -0.14
CA GLU A 64 -15.86 24.62 -0.95
C GLU A 64 -14.40 24.90 -1.29
N GLY A 65 -13.61 23.84 -1.50
CA GLY A 65 -12.20 24.01 -1.82
C GLY A 65 -11.58 22.76 -2.41
N ASN A 66 -10.77 22.96 -3.45
CA ASN A 66 -9.90 21.93 -4.00
C ASN A 66 -8.45 22.33 -3.72
N VAL A 67 -7.64 21.39 -3.24
CA VAL A 67 -6.21 21.60 -3.06
C VAL A 67 -5.46 20.34 -3.46
N THR A 68 -4.31 20.53 -4.08
CA THR A 68 -3.36 19.44 -4.34
C THR A 68 -2.21 19.56 -3.36
N ARG A 69 -1.89 18.48 -2.65
CA ARG A 69 -0.73 18.41 -1.76
C ARG A 69 0.18 17.26 -2.17
N SER A 70 1.46 17.55 -2.31
CA SER A 70 2.47 16.53 -2.58
C SER A 70 3.13 16.10 -1.27
N VAL A 71 3.08 14.80 -0.96
CA VAL A 71 3.76 14.21 0.20
C VAL A 71 4.57 13.01 -0.26
N ARG A 72 5.89 13.05 -0.06
CA ARG A 72 6.82 11.98 -0.43
C ARG A 72 6.69 11.56 -1.91
N MET A 73 6.63 12.54 -2.82
CA MET A 73 6.47 12.35 -4.27
C MET A 73 5.13 11.73 -4.69
N VAL A 74 4.13 11.70 -3.81
CA VAL A 74 2.75 11.32 -4.14
C VAL A 74 1.90 12.56 -4.07
N ASP A 75 1.22 12.88 -5.17
CA ASP A 75 0.29 14.00 -5.25
C ASP A 75 -1.11 13.56 -4.84
N TYR A 76 -1.66 14.24 -3.85
CA TYR A 76 -3.00 14.03 -3.33
C TYR A 76 -3.89 15.19 -3.73
N GLU A 77 -4.94 14.90 -4.50
CA GLU A 77 -5.99 15.85 -4.85
C GLU A 77 -7.11 15.75 -3.82
N LEU A 78 -7.34 16.82 -3.07
CA LEU A 78 -8.36 16.90 -2.04
C LEU A 78 -9.44 17.86 -2.51
N SER A 79 -10.69 17.46 -2.38
CA SER A 79 -11.84 18.27 -2.77
C SER A 79 -12.93 18.18 -1.72
N LEU A 80 -13.51 19.32 -1.38
CA LEU A 80 -14.72 19.42 -0.58
C LEU A 80 -15.75 20.20 -1.39
N LYS A 81 -16.87 19.54 -1.72
CA LYS A 81 -17.95 20.13 -2.52
C LYS A 81 -19.30 19.81 -1.87
N ARG A 82 -20.27 20.70 -2.03
CA ARG A 82 -21.65 20.43 -1.64
C ARG A 82 -22.35 19.73 -2.81
N ASN A 83 -22.93 18.58 -2.55
CA ASN A 83 -23.69 17.83 -3.55
C ASN A 83 -25.04 18.54 -3.80
N GLY A 84 -25.73 18.20 -4.88
CA GLY A 84 -27.03 18.81 -5.25
C GLY A 84 -28.10 18.73 -4.14
N ASP A 85 -27.98 17.75 -3.24
CA ASP A 85 -28.87 17.53 -2.09
C ASP A 85 -28.46 18.34 -0.83
N GLY A 86 -27.45 19.21 -0.92
CA GLY A 86 -26.98 20.04 0.20
C GLY A 86 -26.00 19.34 1.15
N MET A 87 -25.74 18.04 0.96
CA MET A 87 -24.77 17.25 1.73
C MET A 87 -23.33 17.59 1.32
N TRP A 88 -22.40 17.58 2.29
CA TRP A 88 -20.99 17.77 2.00
C TRP A 88 -20.38 16.47 1.48
N LYS A 89 -19.56 16.56 0.43
CA LYS A 89 -18.83 15.43 -0.13
C LYS A 89 -17.35 15.75 -0.16
N ALA A 90 -16.57 14.99 0.59
CA ALA A 90 -15.13 15.10 0.65
C ALA A 90 -14.50 13.98 -0.19
N CYS A 91 -13.67 14.30 -1.17
CA CYS A 91 -12.96 13.31 -1.97
C CYS A 91 -11.46 13.53 -1.92
N MET A 92 -10.73 12.42 -1.85
CA MET A 92 -9.27 12.36 -1.97
C MET A 92 -8.92 11.48 -3.17
N GLY A 93 -8.09 12.00 -4.06
CA GLY A 93 -7.49 11.29 -5.19
C GLY A 93 -5.98 11.17 -5.04
N TYR A 94 -5.39 10.04 -5.44
CA TYR A 94 -3.93 9.86 -5.57
C TYR A 94 -3.63 8.75 -6.58
N GLU A 95 -2.59 8.91 -7.41
CA GLU A 95 -2.11 7.90 -8.37
C GLU A 95 -3.23 7.22 -9.21
N GLY A 96 -4.25 7.98 -9.61
CA GLY A 96 -5.40 7.48 -10.38
C GLY A 96 -6.49 6.76 -9.57
N LYS A 97 -6.34 6.65 -8.24
CA LYS A 97 -7.37 6.16 -7.31
C LYS A 97 -8.12 7.33 -6.69
N GLN A 98 -9.41 7.15 -6.39
CA GLN A 98 -10.22 8.14 -5.71
C GLN A 98 -11.07 7.48 -4.63
N LYS A 99 -11.11 8.09 -3.43
CA LYS A 99 -12.07 7.76 -2.37
C LYS A 99 -12.84 9.00 -1.98
N CYS A 100 -14.15 8.83 -1.79
CA CYS A 100 -15.03 9.89 -1.32
C CYS A 100 -15.73 9.47 -0.04
N MET A 101 -16.01 10.44 0.80
CA MET A 101 -16.77 10.33 2.04
C MET A 101 -17.92 11.35 1.99
N GLU A 102 -19.08 10.93 2.51
CA GLU A 102 -20.31 11.73 2.64
C GLU A 102 -20.56 12.08 4.11
#